data_AF-A0A660YA25-F1
#
_entry.id   AF-A0A660YA25-F1
#
_cell.length_a   1.000
_cell.length_b   1.000
_cell.length_c   1.000
_cell.angle_alpha   90.00
_cell.angle_beta   90.00
_cell.angle_gamma   90.00
#
_symmetry.space_group_name_H-M   'P 1'
#
loop_
_entity.id
_entity.type
_entity.pdbx_description
1 polymer ?
#
loop_
_entity_poly.entity_id
_entity_poly.type
_entity_poly.pdbx_seq_one_letter_code
_entity_poly.pdbx_strand_id
1 'polypeptide(L)'
;MADTISYIGRDVEDAITIRLIRRDDLPKDVVRVLGRTNREIVNTLVRDLIFNSYGKPYVTFSPEVSEALRLLKEFNYERIYHNPAIKTESEKIRNMFRMLFSRYLEDLEKGKKDSVIWEFYGPMEESYKLTTPPAGVVRDFIAGMTDDFFRNQFESTVMPRSFGYAL
;
A
#
# COMPACT_ATOMS: atom_id res chain seq x y z
N MET A 1 -14.94 -1.03 8.39
CA MET A 1 -15.19 -2.46 8.68
C MET A 1 -14.96 -3.33 7.45
N ALA A 2 -15.56 -3.02 6.29
CA ALA A 2 -15.31 -3.75 5.05
C ALA A 2 -13.82 -3.83 4.67
N ASP A 3 -13.09 -2.73 4.79
CA ASP A 3 -11.65 -2.65 4.56
C ASP A 3 -10.87 -3.68 5.41
N THR A 4 -11.03 -3.64 6.74
CA THR A 4 -10.45 -4.65 7.65
C THR A 4 -10.78 -6.08 7.24
N ILE A 5 -12.03 -6.37 6.88
CA ILE A 5 -12.41 -7.74 6.49
C ILE A 5 -11.69 -8.15 5.20
N SER A 6 -11.54 -7.23 4.24
CA SER A 6 -10.93 -7.55 2.94
C SER A 6 -9.43 -7.81 3.00
N TYR A 7 -8.68 -7.10 3.86
CA TYR A 7 -7.22 -7.26 3.90
C TYR A 7 -6.73 -8.23 4.97
N ILE A 8 -7.43 -8.37 6.11
CA ILE A 8 -6.79 -8.99 7.29
C ILE A 8 -6.40 -10.46 7.09
N GLY A 9 -7.23 -11.22 6.36
CA GLY A 9 -6.90 -12.59 5.97
C GLY A 9 -5.93 -12.65 4.79
N ARG A 10 -6.02 -11.71 3.84
CA ARG A 10 -5.14 -11.57 2.67
C ARG A 10 -3.69 -11.34 3.11
N ASP A 11 -3.48 -10.47 4.08
CA ASP A 11 -2.15 -10.15 4.62
C ASP A 11 -1.46 -11.38 5.23
N VAL A 12 -2.24 -12.28 5.86
CA VAL A 12 -1.73 -13.58 6.34
C VAL A 12 -1.28 -14.46 5.17
N GLU A 13 -2.07 -14.56 4.11
CA GLU A 13 -1.71 -15.36 2.92
C GLU A 13 -0.44 -14.83 2.25
N ASP A 14 -0.33 -13.50 2.16
CA ASP A 14 0.77 -12.84 1.48
C ASP A 14 2.06 -12.97 2.32
N ALA A 15 1.96 -12.83 3.65
CA ALA A 15 3.06 -13.09 4.57
C ALA A 15 3.55 -14.55 4.54
N ILE A 16 2.63 -15.53 4.38
CA ILE A 16 3.00 -16.94 4.19
C ILE A 16 3.69 -17.14 2.84
N THR A 17 3.21 -16.49 1.78
CA THR A 17 3.76 -16.59 0.42
C THR A 17 5.23 -16.16 0.38
N ILE A 18 5.57 -15.09 1.09
CA ILE A 18 6.96 -14.61 1.21
C ILE A 18 7.75 -15.29 2.36
N ARG A 19 7.18 -16.34 2.97
CA ARG A 19 7.79 -17.13 4.07
C ARG A 19 8.13 -16.33 5.33
N LEU A 20 7.40 -15.26 5.58
CA LEU A 20 7.56 -14.43 6.78
C LEU A 20 7.02 -15.11 8.05
N ILE A 21 5.90 -15.81 7.88
CA ILE A 21 5.23 -16.61 8.90
C ILE A 21 4.80 -17.95 8.30
N ARG A 22 4.49 -18.92 9.16
CA ARG A 22 3.85 -20.18 8.78
C ARG A 22 2.38 -20.13 9.17
N ARG A 23 1.54 -20.91 8.47
CA ARG A 23 0.11 -21.06 8.80
C ARG A 23 -0.12 -21.48 10.25
N ASP A 24 0.77 -22.31 10.79
CA ASP A 24 0.72 -22.81 12.16
C ASP A 24 1.14 -21.78 13.22
N ASP A 25 1.69 -20.64 12.80
CA ASP A 25 2.00 -19.54 13.73
C ASP A 25 0.74 -18.78 14.14
N LEU A 26 -0.38 -18.95 13.43
CA LEU A 26 -1.65 -18.28 13.74
C LEU A 26 -2.13 -18.66 15.15
N PRO A 27 -2.60 -17.69 15.97
CA PRO A 27 -3.12 -17.97 17.29
C PRO A 27 -4.27 -18.98 17.25
N LYS A 28 -4.26 -19.96 18.17
CA LYS A 28 -5.27 -21.03 18.20
C LYS A 28 -6.69 -20.49 18.33
N ASP A 29 -6.89 -19.44 19.12
CA ASP A 29 -8.20 -18.80 19.28
C ASP A 29 -8.69 -18.12 18.01
N VAL A 30 -7.78 -17.49 17.25
CA VAL A 30 -8.10 -16.92 15.94
C VAL A 30 -8.55 -18.02 14.99
N VAL A 31 -7.79 -19.12 14.91
CA VAL A 31 -8.11 -20.25 14.03
C VAL A 31 -9.43 -20.91 14.42
N ARG A 32 -9.69 -21.05 15.73
CA ARG A 32 -10.93 -21.62 16.27
C ARG A 32 -12.16 -20.79 15.91
N VAL A 33 -12.06 -19.47 16.01
CA VAL A 33 -13.20 -18.57 15.83
C VAL A 33 -13.36 -18.13 14.38
N LEU A 34 -12.30 -17.62 13.74
CA LEU A 34 -12.37 -17.03 12.40
C LEU A 34 -12.15 -18.05 11.29
N GLY A 35 -11.36 -19.10 11.55
CA GLY A 35 -10.91 -20.08 10.57
C GLY A 35 -9.43 -19.92 10.21
N ARG A 36 -8.95 -20.79 9.32
CA ARG A 36 -7.51 -20.97 9.05
C ARG A 36 -7.08 -20.34 7.73
N THR A 37 -7.98 -20.22 6.77
CA THR A 37 -7.73 -19.66 5.44
C THR A 37 -8.36 -18.28 5.28
N ASN A 38 -7.84 -17.46 4.37
CA ASN A 38 -8.45 -16.18 4.04
C ASN A 38 -9.96 -16.30 3.71
N ARG A 39 -10.34 -17.35 2.97
CA ARG A 39 -11.76 -17.60 2.64
C ARG A 39 -12.60 -17.82 3.90
N GLU A 40 -12.13 -18.62 4.84
CA GLU A 40 -12.86 -18.89 6.09
C GLU A 40 -12.95 -17.64 6.95
N ILE A 41 -11.84 -16.93 7.13
CA ILE A 41 -11.77 -15.68 7.91
C ILE A 41 -12.78 -14.66 7.37
N VAL A 42 -12.74 -14.39 6.06
CA VAL A 42 -13.66 -13.44 5.41
C VAL A 42 -15.11 -13.90 5.58
N ASN A 43 -15.39 -15.18 5.32
CA ASN A 43 -16.75 -15.71 5.43
C ASN A 43 -17.31 -15.61 6.86
N THR A 44 -16.49 -15.93 7.87
CA THR A 44 -16.90 -15.82 9.27
C THR A 44 -17.18 -14.38 9.66
N LEU A 45 -16.27 -13.45 9.34
CA LEU A 45 -16.43 -12.03 9.64
C LEU A 45 -17.68 -11.45 8.96
N VAL A 46 -17.89 -11.71 7.67
CA VAL A 46 -19.05 -11.20 6.94
C VAL A 46 -20.35 -11.75 7.52
N ARG A 47 -20.43 -13.07 7.77
CA ARG A 47 -21.65 -13.68 8.33
C ARG A 47 -21.97 -13.11 9.71
N ASP A 48 -21.00 -13.09 10.61
CA ASP A 48 -21.19 -12.58 11.97
C ASP A 48 -21.63 -11.10 11.95
N LEU A 49 -21.01 -10.27 11.11
CA LEU A 49 -21.38 -8.87 10.95
C LEU A 49 -22.84 -8.71 10.51
N ILE A 50 -23.27 -9.47 9.50
CA ILE A 50 -24.65 -9.42 9.00
C ILE A 50 -25.63 -9.84 10.10
N PHE A 51 -25.41 -10.99 10.74
CA PHE A 51 -26.30 -11.50 11.78
C PHE A 51 -26.41 -10.57 12.98
N ASN A 52 -25.31 -9.96 13.40
CA ASN A 52 -25.29 -9.10 14.58
C ASN A 52 -25.71 -7.65 14.30
N SER A 53 -25.77 -7.23 13.03
CA SER A 53 -26.16 -5.86 12.63
C SER A 53 -27.56 -5.79 12.03
N TYR A 54 -28.13 -6.90 11.58
CA TYR A 54 -29.44 -6.91 10.92
C TYR A 54 -30.53 -6.31 11.81
N GLY A 55 -31.30 -5.36 11.26
CA GLY A 55 -32.39 -4.68 11.95
C GLY A 55 -31.95 -3.69 13.04
N LYS A 56 -30.65 -3.40 13.16
CA LYS A 56 -30.12 -2.45 14.15
C LYS A 56 -29.65 -1.16 13.47
N PRO A 57 -29.67 -0.01 14.18
CA PRO A 57 -29.16 1.26 13.66
C PRO A 57 -27.62 1.35 13.70
N TYR A 58 -26.93 0.25 13.98
CA TYR A 58 -25.48 0.19 14.08
C TYR A 58 -24.93 -1.14 13.55
N VAL A 59 -23.66 -1.13 13.19
CA VAL A 59 -22.93 -2.30 12.71
C VAL A 59 -22.04 -2.82 13.83
N THR A 60 -22.13 -4.12 14.13
CA THR A 60 -21.33 -4.75 15.18
C THR A 60 -21.02 -6.20 14.85
N PHE A 61 -19.87 -6.68 15.34
CA PHE A 61 -19.60 -8.10 15.50
C PHE A 61 -20.16 -8.61 16.83
N SER A 62 -20.26 -9.92 16.97
CA SER A 62 -20.39 -10.56 18.28
C SER A 62 -19.12 -10.35 19.13
N PRO A 63 -19.22 -10.42 20.47
CA PRO A 63 -18.04 -10.29 21.34
C PRO A 63 -16.92 -11.29 21.02
N GLU A 64 -17.26 -12.54 20.70
CA GLU A 64 -16.28 -13.58 20.38
C GLU A 64 -15.53 -13.28 19.07
N VAL A 65 -16.26 -12.91 18.01
CA VAL A 65 -15.64 -12.57 16.72
C VAL A 65 -14.86 -11.26 16.82
N SER A 66 -15.34 -10.29 17.59
CA SER A 66 -14.63 -9.03 17.84
C SER A 66 -13.28 -9.28 18.52
N GLU A 67 -13.23 -10.16 19.53
CA GLU A 67 -12.00 -10.48 20.23
C GLU A 67 -11.03 -11.28 19.34
N ALA A 68 -11.53 -12.25 18.58
CA ALA A 68 -10.68 -12.99 17.63
C ALA A 68 -10.12 -12.08 16.53
N LEU A 69 -10.92 -11.11 16.05
CA LEU A 69 -10.45 -10.12 15.09
C LEU A 69 -9.37 -9.20 15.68
N ARG A 70 -9.52 -8.80 16.95
CA ARG A 70 -8.52 -8.02 17.68
C ARG A 70 -7.19 -8.79 17.78
N LEU A 71 -7.25 -10.06 18.16
CA LEU A 71 -6.08 -10.95 18.26
C LEU A 71 -5.40 -11.16 16.90
N LEU A 72 -6.16 -11.32 15.81
CA LEU A 72 -5.59 -11.44 14.47
C LEU A 72 -4.91 -10.14 14.04
N LYS A 73 -5.49 -8.97 14.36
CA LYS A 73 -4.84 -7.68 14.07
C LYS A 73 -3.53 -7.52 14.81
N GLU A 74 -3.51 -7.87 16.10
CA GLU A 74 -2.31 -7.82 16.94
C GLU A 74 -1.23 -8.74 16.38
N PHE A 75 -1.58 -9.98 16.02
CA PHE A 75 -0.67 -10.91 15.36
C PHE A 75 -0.11 -10.36 14.05
N ASN A 76 -0.94 -9.83 13.15
CA ASN A 76 -0.49 -9.23 11.89
C ASN A 76 0.47 -8.07 12.15
N TYR A 77 0.19 -7.24 13.15
CA TYR A 77 1.02 -6.10 13.50
C TYR A 77 2.42 -6.52 13.93
N GLU A 78 2.50 -7.45 14.89
CA GLU A 78 3.77 -7.90 15.47
C GLU A 78 4.59 -8.77 14.50
N ARG A 79 3.93 -9.68 13.79
CA ARG A 79 4.60 -10.74 13.02
C ARG A 79 4.78 -10.41 11.56
N ILE A 80 3.94 -9.51 11.02
CA ILE A 80 3.96 -9.12 9.60
C ILE A 80 4.48 -7.68 9.48
N TYR A 81 3.71 -6.67 9.90
CA TYR A 81 4.05 -5.26 9.60
C TYR A 81 5.31 -4.76 10.34
N HIS A 82 5.62 -5.32 11.50
CA HIS A 82 6.82 -4.98 12.27
C HIS A 82 8.01 -5.88 11.99
N ASN A 83 7.87 -6.87 11.12
CA ASN A 83 8.96 -7.78 10.82
C ASN A 83 10.12 -7.01 10.15
N PRO A 84 11.34 -7.01 10.73
CA PRO A 84 12.49 -6.32 10.17
C PRO A 84 12.81 -6.75 8.74
N ALA A 85 12.49 -7.99 8.37
CA ALA A 85 12.72 -8.51 7.02
C ALA A 85 11.93 -7.75 5.93
N ILE A 86 10.79 -7.14 6.26
CA ILE A 86 10.04 -6.29 5.30
C ILE A 86 10.65 -4.88 5.22
N LYS A 87 11.34 -4.42 6.27
CA LYS A 87 11.88 -3.06 6.37
C LYS A 87 13.24 -2.88 5.72
N THR A 88 13.84 -3.92 5.16
CA THR A 88 15.21 -3.86 4.60
C THR A 88 15.33 -2.91 3.41
N GLU A 89 14.25 -2.74 2.64
CA GLU A 89 14.23 -1.90 1.43
C GLU A 89 13.63 -0.50 1.66
N SER A 90 13.11 -0.22 2.86
CA SER A 90 12.43 1.06 3.14
C SER A 90 13.34 2.27 2.96
N GLU A 91 14.63 2.16 3.31
CA GLU A 91 15.62 3.22 3.06
C GLU A 91 15.87 3.44 1.57
N LYS A 92 15.97 2.35 0.79
CA LYS A 92 16.18 2.45 -0.67
C LYS A 92 14.99 3.12 -1.33
N ILE A 93 13.77 2.67 -1.01
CA ILE A 93 12.52 3.26 -1.52
C ILE A 93 12.44 4.74 -1.16
N ARG A 94 12.76 5.12 0.09
CA ARG A 94 12.79 6.53 0.50
C ARG A 94 13.77 7.36 -0.34
N ASN A 95 14.95 6.83 -0.62
CA ASN A 95 15.93 7.50 -1.49
C ASN A 95 15.44 7.61 -2.93
N MET A 96 14.72 6.60 -3.45
CA MET A 96 14.08 6.67 -4.77
C MET A 96 13.07 7.82 -4.84
N PHE A 97 12.19 7.94 -3.84
CA PHE A 97 11.22 9.03 -3.76
C PHE A 97 11.90 10.40 -3.69
N ARG A 98 12.93 10.55 -2.85
CA ARG A 98 13.67 11.81 -2.72
C ARG A 98 14.29 12.24 -4.05
N MET A 99 14.93 11.32 -4.76
CA MET A 99 15.57 11.66 -6.04
C MET A 99 14.57 12.04 -7.12
N LEU A 100 13.49 11.27 -7.28
CA LEU A 100 12.44 11.61 -8.24
C LEU A 100 11.75 12.93 -7.89
N PHE A 101 11.47 13.16 -6.60
CA PHE A 101 10.89 14.43 -6.15
C PHE A 101 11.79 15.61 -6.50
N SER A 102 13.09 15.54 -6.17
CA SER A 102 14.04 16.61 -6.49
C SER A 102 14.16 16.83 -8.00
N ARG A 103 14.22 15.75 -8.80
CA ARG A 103 14.31 15.80 -10.26
C ARG A 103 13.12 16.52 -10.88
N TYR A 104 11.90 16.17 -10.48
CA TYR A 104 10.69 16.74 -11.04
C TYR A 104 10.42 18.16 -10.55
N LEU A 105 10.78 18.48 -9.31
CA LEU A 105 10.72 19.85 -8.81
C LEU A 105 11.59 20.77 -9.66
N GLU A 106 12.85 20.36 -9.91
CA GLU A 106 13.78 21.12 -10.75
C GLU A 106 13.26 21.26 -12.20
N ASP A 107 12.68 20.20 -12.77
CA ASP A 107 12.11 20.26 -14.13
C ASP A 107 10.94 21.22 -14.23
N LEU A 108 10.05 21.20 -13.23
CA LEU A 108 8.88 22.07 -13.19
C LEU A 108 9.30 23.54 -13.02
N GLU A 109 10.24 23.82 -12.11
CA GLU A 109 10.78 25.16 -11.89
C GLU A 109 11.53 25.72 -13.12
N LYS A 110 12.22 24.84 -13.87
CA LYS A 110 12.89 25.21 -15.13
C LYS A 110 11.95 25.23 -16.35
N GLY A 111 10.68 24.87 -16.18
CA GLY A 111 9.70 24.82 -17.27
C GLY A 111 10.04 23.80 -18.37
N LYS A 112 10.68 22.67 -18.01
CA LYS A 112 11.06 21.62 -18.97
C LYS A 112 9.84 20.85 -19.48
N LYS A 113 9.34 21.26 -20.64
CA LYS A 113 8.13 20.68 -21.26
C LYS A 113 8.32 19.26 -21.80
N ASP A 114 9.56 18.82 -21.96
CA ASP A 114 9.96 17.47 -22.35
C ASP A 114 10.03 16.50 -21.16
N SER A 115 9.90 16.99 -19.93
CA SER A 115 9.81 16.14 -18.73
C SER A 115 8.42 15.52 -18.62
N VAL A 116 8.35 14.26 -18.17
CA VAL A 116 7.08 13.54 -18.01
C VAL A 116 6.12 14.21 -17.02
N ILE A 117 6.64 14.97 -16.04
CA ILE A 117 5.77 15.75 -15.14
C ILE A 117 4.96 16.81 -15.89
N TRP A 118 5.43 17.26 -17.06
CA TRP A 118 4.69 18.19 -17.89
C TRP A 118 3.48 17.56 -18.57
N GLU A 119 3.49 16.23 -18.82
CA GLU A 119 2.31 15.52 -19.31
C GLU A 119 1.19 15.50 -18.25
N PHE A 120 1.55 15.53 -16.97
CA PHE A 120 0.62 15.70 -15.86
C PHE A 120 0.23 17.17 -15.65
N TYR A 121 1.19 18.08 -15.53
CA TYR A 121 0.97 19.48 -15.16
C TYR A 121 0.44 20.35 -16.32
N GLY A 122 0.90 20.11 -17.54
CA GLY A 122 0.53 20.84 -18.75
C GLY A 122 -0.98 20.95 -18.98
N PRO A 123 -1.73 19.83 -18.97
CA PRO A 123 -3.18 19.83 -19.16
C PRO A 123 -3.99 20.28 -17.93
N MET A 124 -3.36 20.55 -16.78
CA MET A 124 -4.09 20.99 -15.59
C MET A 124 -4.74 22.37 -15.81
N GLU A 125 -5.92 22.53 -15.23
CA GLU A 125 -6.66 23.79 -15.18
C GLU A 125 -5.83 24.91 -14.56
N GLU A 126 -6.04 26.15 -15.02
CA GLU A 126 -5.29 27.30 -14.52
C GLU A 126 -5.50 27.52 -13.02
N SER A 127 -6.68 27.20 -12.51
CA SER A 127 -6.98 27.25 -11.07
C SER A 127 -6.07 26.33 -10.25
N TYR A 128 -5.76 25.13 -10.75
CA TYR A 128 -4.83 24.21 -10.10
C TYR A 128 -3.41 24.77 -10.11
N LYS A 129 -2.98 25.31 -11.25
CA LYS A 129 -1.64 25.91 -11.43
C LYS A 129 -1.41 27.11 -10.51
N LEU A 130 -2.44 27.93 -10.28
CA LEU A 130 -2.37 29.11 -9.42
C LEU A 130 -2.43 28.78 -7.92
N THR A 131 -3.09 27.68 -7.55
CA THR A 131 -3.33 27.33 -6.13
C THR A 131 -2.38 26.28 -5.59
N THR A 132 -1.70 25.53 -6.46
CA THR A 132 -0.82 24.43 -6.07
C THR A 132 0.64 24.84 -6.22
N PRO A 133 1.42 24.89 -5.13
CA PRO A 133 2.85 25.20 -5.24
C PRO A 133 3.58 24.08 -6.01
N PRO A 134 4.76 24.35 -6.63
CA PRO A 134 5.51 23.35 -7.40
C PRO A 134 5.74 22.03 -6.65
N ALA A 135 6.12 22.09 -5.37
CA ALA A 135 6.27 20.91 -4.52
C ALA A 135 4.96 20.11 -4.34
N GLY A 136 3.81 20.79 -4.32
CA GLY A 136 2.49 20.17 -4.29
C GLY A 136 2.15 19.44 -5.59
N VAL A 137 2.49 20.04 -6.73
CA VAL A 137 2.32 19.41 -8.05
C VAL A 137 3.16 18.13 -8.15
N VAL A 138 4.43 18.19 -7.73
CA VAL A 138 5.32 17.02 -7.74
C VAL A 138 4.80 15.92 -6.80
N ARG A 139 4.30 16.28 -5.61
CA ARG A 139 3.66 15.34 -4.69
C ARG A 139 2.48 14.63 -5.36
N ASP A 140 1.58 15.39 -5.99
CA ASP A 140 0.37 14.84 -6.62
C ASP A 140 0.73 13.94 -7.81
N PHE A 141 1.70 14.34 -8.61
CA PHE A 141 2.23 13.54 -9.71
C PHE A 141 2.81 12.20 -9.23
N ILE A 142 3.67 12.24 -8.21
CA ILE A 142 4.27 11.03 -7.62
C ILE A 142 3.21 10.14 -6.95
N ALA A 143 2.25 10.72 -6.24
CA ALA A 143 1.16 9.98 -5.59
C ALA A 143 0.22 9.30 -6.59
N GLY A 144 0.13 9.82 -7.82
CA GLY A 144 -0.63 9.21 -8.92
C GLY A 144 0.10 8.09 -9.67
N MET A 145 1.36 7.80 -9.33
CA MET A 145 2.14 6.75 -10.01
C MET A 145 1.72 5.35 -9.55
N THR A 146 1.70 4.40 -10.49
CA THR A 146 1.75 2.97 -10.14
C THR A 146 3.17 2.58 -9.76
N ASP A 147 3.34 1.47 -9.01
CA ASP A 147 4.66 0.95 -8.64
C ASP A 147 5.55 0.69 -9.87
N ASP A 148 4.97 0.16 -10.95
CA ASP A 148 5.67 -0.09 -12.21
C ASP A 148 6.12 1.21 -12.88
N PHE A 149 5.26 2.22 -12.90
CA PHE A 149 5.62 3.51 -13.47
C PHE A 149 6.70 4.21 -12.63
N PHE A 150 6.56 4.22 -11.30
CA PHE A 150 7.56 4.77 -10.38
C PHE A 150 8.93 4.11 -10.57
N ARG A 151 8.97 2.77 -10.66
CA ARG A 151 10.20 2.01 -10.92
C ARG A 151 10.83 2.41 -12.26
N ASN A 152 10.05 2.45 -13.34
CA ASN A 152 10.56 2.81 -14.67
C ASN A 152 11.09 4.26 -14.69
N GLN A 153 10.41 5.19 -14.01
CA GLN A 153 10.86 6.58 -13.88
C GLN A 153 12.19 6.65 -13.11
N PHE A 154 12.30 5.92 -12.00
CA PHE A 154 13.54 5.84 -11.24
C PHE A 154 14.68 5.28 -12.08
N GLU A 155 14.48 4.14 -12.74
CA GLU A 155 15.48 3.51 -13.62
C GLU A 155 15.96 4.46 -14.71
N SER A 156 15.04 5.14 -15.40
CA SER A 156 15.39 6.10 -16.46
C SER A 156 16.16 7.33 -15.95
N THR A 157 16.00 7.68 -14.67
CA THR A 157 16.69 8.81 -14.05
C THR A 157 18.12 8.45 -13.65
N VAL A 158 18.36 7.21 -13.23
CA VAL A 158 19.68 6.76 -12.73
C VAL A 158 20.53 6.05 -13.77
N MET A 159 19.90 5.34 -14.70
CA MET A 159 20.62 4.58 -15.71
C MET A 159 21.06 5.51 -16.84
N PRO A 160 22.35 5.47 -17.24
CA PRO A 160 22.78 6.15 -18.44
C PRO A 160 22.06 5.55 -19.64
N ARG A 161 21.69 6.40 -20.61
CA ARG A 161 21.16 5.91 -21.87
C ARG A 161 22.24 5.04 -22.52
N SER A 162 21.94 3.76 -22.73
CA SER A 162 22.78 2.88 -23.55
C SER A 162 22.88 3.48 -24.94
N PHE A 163 24.05 4.00 -25.29
CA PHE A 163 24.41 4.29 -26.67
C PHE A 163 25.00 3.02 -27.32
N GLY A 164 24.27 1.90 -27.28
CA GLY A 164 24.50 0.77 -28.19
C GLY A 164 25.92 0.20 -28.32
N TYR A 165 26.76 0.24 -27.28
CA TYR A 165 28.00 -0.53 -27.27
C TYR A 165 27.82 -1.74 -26.36
N ALA A 166 27.73 -2.92 -27.00
CA ALA A 166 27.90 -4.18 -26.30
C ALA A 166 29.34 -4.22 -25.74
N LEU A 167 29.46 -4.45 -24.43
CA LEU A 167 30.69 -4.96 -23.84
C LEU A 167 30.73 -6.48 -24.02
#